data_AF-A0A6M0JYB9-F1
#
_entry.id   AF-A0A6M0JYB9-F1
#
_cell.length_a   1.000
_cell.length_b   1.000
_cell.length_c   1.000
_cell.angle_alpha   90.00
_cell.angle_beta   90.00
_cell.angle_gamma   90.00
#
_symmetry.space_group_name_H-M   'P 1'
#
loop_
_entity.id
_entity.type
_entity.pdbx_description
1 polymer ?
#
loop_
_entity_poly.entity_id
_entity_poly.type
_entity_poly.pdbx_seq_one_letter_code
_entity_poly.pdbx_strand_id
1 'polypeptide(L)'
;MVRHRYLTLCSMLASVPLQAAVLSPCSDTCLLETTGSDASCELWETSSQSWLALPPTGGDAMHNLARDYTRWLHAWMMPAGGVMATQFTDDTLSEVLAYSSRRDSAIWTGTYLASEALRFMTNEAPDAARWMDETLQTLHLWWNIAGDPGYLARYAAPADSPAPIQAILSDSEDEVHRDVLYEGELWHWRGNISRDQYQGVMLGYSFAYEATQSPALRELIRQDVVEFVEQLMNSESQPVRLILDGRVLSTEAEIPYAVFSQADAPEGGPALTLTLSPFDAAGEGILFFSPNAAELARQVPGFGSFPNIYQPTQAIQLGAMFNVALQVTEGIPDYAERRAAIAQHYAQHADEWLDIASGWRNTNRCDDGYFGLNIGFMPLYSWIRLEQDPARKLRLQREVLRDAMWEEVKDHKNVFFAFIYASQAAAEDDVQSVADFHADQLARFPTAPNLALPRDLTGIYPESEQCEGISAVAVNVDERVPASFTWERQPWKLVDAGTPNQAYGGVDYLMAYWMGRHYGFIEDDAPGTCLLWRRSE
;
A
#
# COMPACT_ATOMS: atom_id res chain seq x y z
N MET A 1 85.66 -23.83 -38.51
CA MET A 1 85.05 -23.99 -37.18
C MET A 1 84.24 -22.72 -36.87
N VAL A 2 82.99 -22.92 -36.46
CA VAL A 2 82.06 -22.00 -35.78
C VAL A 2 81.41 -20.87 -36.60
N ARG A 3 80.07 -20.98 -36.66
CA ARG A 3 79.05 -20.24 -37.40
C ARG A 3 78.57 -18.99 -36.63
N HIS A 4 78.05 -18.03 -37.39
CA HIS A 4 77.42 -16.78 -36.95
C HIS A 4 76.13 -17.01 -36.13
N ARG A 5 75.94 -16.18 -35.09
CA ARG A 5 74.74 -16.12 -34.25
C ARG A 5 73.77 -15.07 -34.80
N TYR A 6 72.52 -15.46 -35.02
CA TYR A 6 71.40 -14.56 -35.27
C TYR A 6 70.80 -14.09 -33.95
N LEU A 7 70.58 -12.77 -33.81
CA LEU A 7 69.78 -12.16 -32.75
C LEU A 7 68.29 -12.28 -33.08
N THR A 8 67.49 -12.74 -32.12
CA THR A 8 66.02 -12.78 -32.19
C THR A 8 65.46 -11.60 -31.40
N LEU A 9 64.70 -10.73 -32.07
CA LEU A 9 63.86 -9.70 -31.44
C LEU A 9 62.71 -10.38 -30.69
N CYS A 10 62.48 -10.01 -29.43
CA CYS A 10 61.32 -10.42 -28.65
C CYS A 10 60.37 -9.22 -28.52
N SER A 11 59.21 -9.31 -29.16
CA SER A 11 58.12 -8.32 -29.05
C SER A 11 57.40 -8.48 -27.72
N MET A 12 57.40 -7.46 -26.87
CA MET A 12 56.54 -7.38 -25.69
C MET A 12 55.12 -6.99 -26.14
N LEU A 13 54.19 -7.94 -26.08
CA LEU A 13 52.75 -7.66 -26.16
C LEU A 13 52.27 -7.24 -24.77
N ALA A 14 51.80 -6.00 -24.67
CA ALA A 14 51.10 -5.50 -23.51
C ALA A 14 49.73 -6.20 -23.40
N SER A 15 49.52 -6.94 -22.32
CA SER A 15 48.23 -7.52 -21.96
C SER A 15 47.29 -6.42 -21.47
N VAL A 16 46.25 -6.14 -22.26
CA VAL A 16 45.08 -5.35 -21.85
C VAL A 16 44.30 -6.18 -20.83
N PRO A 17 43.90 -5.65 -19.66
CA PRO A 17 43.06 -6.42 -18.73
C PRO A 17 41.70 -6.66 -19.38
N LEU A 18 41.27 -7.93 -19.39
CA LEU A 18 39.89 -8.30 -19.72
C LEU A 18 38.96 -7.44 -18.84
N GLN A 19 38.10 -6.66 -19.47
CA GLN A 19 36.89 -6.16 -18.82
C GLN A 19 36.20 -7.36 -18.19
N ALA A 20 36.07 -7.36 -16.86
CA ALA A 20 35.17 -8.29 -16.19
C ALA A 20 33.81 -8.15 -16.89
N ALA A 21 33.30 -9.25 -17.43
CA ALA A 21 31.95 -9.26 -17.98
C ALA A 21 31.03 -8.76 -16.87
N VAL A 22 30.36 -7.62 -17.12
CA VAL A 22 29.30 -7.14 -16.25
C VAL A 22 28.24 -8.23 -16.29
N LEU A 23 28.15 -9.03 -15.22
CA LEU A 23 27.12 -10.05 -15.09
C LEU A 23 25.78 -9.33 -15.26
N SER A 24 24.88 -9.89 -16.09
CA SER A 24 23.53 -9.33 -16.19
C SER A 24 22.92 -9.32 -14.78
N PRO A 25 22.28 -8.20 -14.39
CA PRO A 25 21.50 -8.16 -13.16
C PRO A 25 20.55 -9.36 -13.11
N CYS A 26 20.46 -10.04 -11.96
CA CYS A 26 19.59 -11.20 -11.81
C CYS A 26 18.13 -10.75 -11.73
N SER A 27 17.50 -10.59 -12.89
CA SER A 27 16.08 -10.29 -13.06
C SER A 27 15.37 -11.51 -13.60
N ASP A 28 14.14 -11.75 -13.20
CA ASP A 28 13.32 -12.78 -13.85
C ASP A 28 13.07 -12.38 -15.31
N THR A 29 13.61 -13.16 -16.25
CA THR A 29 13.51 -12.91 -17.71
C THR A 29 12.59 -13.90 -18.43
N CYS A 30 12.08 -14.89 -17.69
CA CYS A 30 11.21 -15.95 -18.18
C CYS A 30 10.30 -16.44 -17.06
N LEU A 31 9.37 -17.34 -17.41
CA LEU A 31 8.43 -17.93 -16.47
C LEU A 31 8.80 -19.36 -16.12
N LEU A 32 8.69 -19.69 -14.84
CA LEU A 32 8.90 -21.04 -14.34
C LEU A 32 8.15 -22.05 -15.21
N GLU A 33 8.79 -23.18 -15.52
CA GLU A 33 8.21 -24.27 -16.32
C GLU A 33 7.92 -23.93 -17.81
N THR A 34 8.24 -22.73 -18.30
CA THR A 34 8.14 -22.44 -19.74
C THR A 34 9.31 -23.05 -20.52
N THR A 35 8.97 -23.75 -21.61
CA THR A 35 9.93 -24.36 -22.54
C THR A 35 9.73 -23.82 -23.96
N GLY A 36 10.79 -23.27 -24.55
CA GLY A 36 10.89 -23.01 -25.98
C GLY A 36 11.41 -24.23 -26.75
N SER A 37 11.64 -24.09 -28.06
CA SER A 37 12.17 -25.18 -28.90
C SER A 37 13.56 -25.66 -28.47
N ASP A 38 14.41 -24.75 -27.99
CA ASP A 38 15.82 -24.99 -27.65
C ASP A 38 16.24 -24.35 -26.31
N ALA A 39 15.27 -23.99 -25.45
CA ALA A 39 15.53 -23.38 -24.16
C ALA A 39 14.44 -23.69 -23.12
N SER A 40 14.83 -23.77 -21.85
CA SER A 40 13.93 -23.92 -20.69
C SER A 40 14.18 -22.79 -19.71
N CYS A 41 13.13 -22.29 -19.08
CA CYS A 41 13.26 -21.33 -17.99
C CYS A 41 13.64 -22.05 -16.70
N GLU A 42 14.80 -21.72 -16.15
CA GLU A 42 15.36 -22.35 -14.96
C GLU A 42 15.84 -21.31 -13.94
N LEU A 43 15.93 -21.71 -12.67
CA LEU A 43 16.47 -20.86 -11.62
C LEU A 43 17.99 -20.78 -11.74
N TRP A 44 18.50 -19.56 -11.61
CA TRP A 44 19.90 -19.22 -11.67
C TRP A 44 20.30 -18.51 -10.39
N GLU A 45 21.38 -18.97 -9.76
CA GLU A 45 21.99 -18.29 -8.61
C GLU A 45 23.25 -17.54 -9.05
N THR A 46 23.23 -16.22 -8.86
CA THR A 46 24.34 -15.35 -9.31
C THR A 46 25.62 -15.55 -8.52
N SER A 47 25.52 -15.86 -7.22
CA SER A 47 26.68 -16.02 -6.32
C SER A 47 27.52 -17.26 -6.67
N SER A 48 26.85 -18.40 -6.92
CA SER A 48 27.49 -19.66 -7.30
C SER A 48 27.69 -19.82 -8.81
N GLN A 49 27.08 -18.94 -9.61
CA GLN A 49 27.03 -19.04 -11.07
C GLN A 49 26.53 -20.43 -11.53
N SER A 50 25.44 -20.89 -10.93
CA SER A 50 24.93 -22.24 -11.18
C SER A 50 23.41 -22.25 -11.38
N TRP A 51 22.96 -23.24 -12.15
CA TRP A 51 21.54 -23.54 -12.31
C TRP A 51 21.06 -24.35 -11.10
N LEU A 52 19.98 -23.89 -10.48
CA LEU A 52 19.35 -24.55 -9.35
C LEU A 52 18.26 -25.51 -9.84
N ALA A 53 18.02 -26.58 -9.07
CA ALA A 53 16.83 -27.39 -9.28
C ALA A 53 15.58 -26.56 -8.98
N LEU A 54 14.54 -26.71 -9.80
CA LEU A 54 13.26 -26.03 -9.59
C LEU A 54 12.64 -26.53 -8.26
N PRO A 55 12.25 -25.63 -7.33
CA PRO A 55 11.42 -26.03 -6.21
C PRO A 55 10.10 -26.59 -6.74
N PRO A 56 9.57 -27.68 -6.16
CA PRO A 56 8.26 -28.20 -6.54
C PRO A 56 7.17 -27.15 -6.26
N THR A 57 6.12 -27.13 -7.09
CA THR A 57 4.95 -26.26 -6.87
C THR A 57 4.24 -26.63 -5.55
N GLY A 58 3.96 -25.65 -4.70
CA GLY A 58 3.34 -25.85 -3.37
C GLY A 58 3.84 -24.86 -2.32
N GLY A 59 3.57 -25.13 -1.03
CA GLY A 59 3.98 -24.26 0.10
C GLY A 59 5.48 -24.00 0.22
N ASP A 60 6.32 -24.78 -0.45
CA ASP A 60 7.77 -24.58 -0.58
C ASP A 60 8.16 -23.67 -1.77
N ALA A 61 7.19 -23.04 -2.44
CA ALA A 61 7.39 -22.21 -3.64
C ALA A 61 6.64 -20.86 -3.55
N MET A 62 6.56 -20.27 -2.36
CA MET A 62 5.92 -18.99 -2.12
C MET A 62 6.54 -17.86 -2.96
N HIS A 63 7.85 -17.89 -3.20
CA HIS A 63 8.49 -16.94 -4.11
C HIS A 63 7.99 -17.07 -5.54
N ASN A 64 7.81 -18.29 -6.05
CA ASN A 64 7.28 -18.48 -7.41
C ASN A 64 5.86 -17.93 -7.52
N LEU A 65 5.04 -18.09 -6.49
CA LEU A 65 3.73 -17.45 -6.43
C LEU A 65 3.85 -15.92 -6.46
N ALA A 66 4.85 -15.33 -5.80
CA ALA A 66 5.11 -13.89 -5.86
C ALA A 66 5.51 -13.45 -7.28
N ARG A 67 6.38 -14.21 -7.96
CA ARG A 67 6.76 -13.94 -9.36
C ARG A 67 5.55 -13.95 -10.29
N ASP A 68 4.66 -14.93 -10.12
CA ASP A 68 3.45 -15.04 -10.92
C ASP A 68 2.47 -13.91 -10.66
N TYR A 69 2.26 -13.52 -9.40
CA TYR A 69 1.42 -12.37 -9.07
C TYR A 69 2.00 -11.06 -9.58
N THR A 70 3.29 -10.78 -9.41
CA THR A 70 3.93 -9.57 -9.94
C THR A 70 3.75 -9.50 -11.45
N ARG A 71 4.01 -10.58 -12.19
CA ARG A 71 3.77 -10.61 -13.65
C ARG A 71 2.30 -10.36 -13.97
N TRP A 72 1.39 -11.09 -13.33
CA TRP A 72 -0.04 -10.98 -13.61
C TRP A 72 -0.56 -9.57 -13.34
N LEU A 73 -0.11 -8.97 -12.25
CA LEU A 73 -0.43 -7.61 -11.86
C LEU A 73 -0.06 -6.62 -12.97
N HIS A 74 1.19 -6.65 -13.44
CA HIS A 74 1.66 -5.75 -14.49
C HIS A 74 1.01 -6.00 -15.86
N ALA A 75 0.67 -7.25 -16.17
CA ALA A 75 0.06 -7.58 -17.45
C ALA A 75 -1.38 -7.09 -17.56
N TRP A 76 -2.15 -7.13 -16.46
CA TRP A 76 -3.61 -7.02 -16.56
C TRP A 76 -4.30 -6.18 -15.50
N MET A 77 -3.62 -5.78 -14.44
CA MET A 77 -4.25 -5.23 -13.23
C MET A 77 -3.70 -3.86 -12.84
N MET A 78 -2.87 -3.25 -13.70
CA MET A 78 -2.34 -1.89 -13.52
C MET A 78 -2.67 -0.98 -14.70
N PRO A 79 -3.96 -0.80 -15.08
CA PRO A 79 -4.33 0.18 -16.10
C PRO A 79 -3.78 1.56 -15.73
N ALA A 80 -3.07 2.20 -16.67
CA ALA A 80 -2.38 3.47 -16.45
C ALA A 80 -1.54 3.52 -15.14
N GLY A 81 -0.96 2.39 -14.73
CA GLY A 81 -0.10 2.29 -13.54
C GLY A 81 -0.84 2.08 -12.21
N GLY A 82 -2.18 2.11 -12.18
CA GLY A 82 -2.96 1.99 -10.95
C GLY A 82 -3.51 0.59 -10.69
N VAL A 83 -3.31 0.05 -9.48
CA VAL A 83 -3.79 -1.28 -9.11
C VAL A 83 -5.31 -1.35 -9.12
N MET A 84 -5.86 -2.29 -9.89
CA MET A 84 -7.29 -2.54 -10.01
C MET A 84 -7.61 -4.04 -10.10
N ALA A 85 -8.89 -4.37 -9.99
CA ALA A 85 -9.40 -5.68 -10.36
C ALA A 85 -9.88 -5.65 -11.82
N THR A 86 -9.72 -6.77 -12.53
CA THR A 86 -10.02 -6.85 -13.96
C THR A 86 -11.00 -7.97 -14.25
N GLN A 87 -12.03 -7.66 -15.03
CA GLN A 87 -12.93 -8.63 -15.62
C GLN A 87 -12.54 -8.85 -17.08
N PHE A 88 -12.47 -10.11 -17.49
CA PHE A 88 -12.16 -10.53 -18.85
C PHE A 88 -13.43 -10.93 -19.61
N THR A 89 -13.37 -10.90 -20.94
CA THR A 89 -14.49 -11.25 -21.82
C THR A 89 -14.88 -12.72 -21.70
N ASP A 90 -13.90 -13.61 -21.50
CA ASP A 90 -14.08 -15.05 -21.38
C ASP A 90 -13.01 -15.69 -20.46
N ASP A 91 -13.04 -17.02 -20.35
CA ASP A 91 -12.16 -17.83 -19.51
C ASP A 91 -10.73 -17.98 -20.07
N THR A 92 -10.43 -17.43 -21.25
CA THR A 92 -9.06 -17.35 -21.77
C THR A 92 -8.24 -16.26 -21.08
N LEU A 93 -8.91 -15.31 -20.42
CA LEU A 93 -8.31 -14.20 -19.68
C LEU A 93 -7.31 -13.37 -20.54
N SER A 94 -7.63 -13.22 -21.83
CA SER A 94 -6.73 -12.58 -22.81
C SER A 94 -7.22 -11.21 -23.29
N GLU A 95 -8.48 -10.87 -23.07
CA GLU A 95 -9.08 -9.59 -23.44
C GLU A 95 -9.84 -8.99 -22.25
N VAL A 96 -9.50 -7.74 -21.92
CA VAL A 96 -10.14 -6.99 -20.83
C VAL A 96 -11.52 -6.54 -21.25
N LEU A 97 -12.53 -6.92 -20.45
CA LEU A 97 -13.90 -6.42 -20.56
C LEU A 97 -14.05 -5.10 -19.78
N ALA A 98 -13.62 -5.08 -18.52
CA ALA A 98 -13.79 -3.93 -17.63
C ALA A 98 -12.80 -3.95 -16.47
N TYR A 99 -12.55 -2.77 -15.89
CA TYR A 99 -11.85 -2.61 -14.62
C TYR A 99 -12.84 -2.27 -13.50
N SER A 100 -12.53 -2.69 -12.28
CA SER A 100 -13.31 -2.42 -11.08
C SER A 100 -12.40 -2.09 -9.89
N SER A 101 -13.00 -1.79 -8.73
CA SER A 101 -12.27 -1.30 -7.53
C SER A 101 -11.50 0.01 -7.75
N ARG A 102 -11.91 0.78 -8.76
CA ARG A 102 -11.32 2.08 -9.14
C ARG A 102 -11.28 3.12 -8.01
N ARG A 103 -12.08 2.95 -6.95
CA ARG A 103 -12.07 3.86 -5.78
C ARG A 103 -10.89 3.59 -4.86
N ASP A 104 -10.33 2.38 -4.86
CA ASP A 104 -9.26 1.97 -3.95
C ASP A 104 -7.90 1.87 -4.63
N SER A 105 -7.76 2.45 -5.83
CA SER A 105 -6.54 2.33 -6.63
C SER A 105 -5.33 2.97 -5.94
N ALA A 106 -5.49 4.14 -5.29
CA ALA A 106 -4.42 4.81 -4.57
C ALA A 106 -3.87 4.01 -3.39
N ILE A 107 -4.73 3.48 -2.50
CA ILE A 107 -4.25 2.65 -1.39
C ILE A 107 -3.50 1.41 -1.88
N TRP A 108 -4.00 0.70 -2.89
CA TRP A 108 -3.38 -0.54 -3.36
C TRP A 108 -2.14 -0.30 -4.22
N THR A 109 -2.08 0.81 -4.96
CA THR A 109 -0.87 1.22 -5.69
C THR A 109 0.25 1.60 -4.71
N GLY A 110 -0.06 2.33 -3.64
CA GLY A 110 0.90 2.60 -2.57
C GLY A 110 1.32 1.34 -1.79
N THR A 111 0.39 0.42 -1.54
CA THR A 111 0.70 -0.87 -0.90
C THR A 111 1.58 -1.74 -1.80
N TYR A 112 1.33 -1.74 -3.12
CA TYR A 112 2.20 -2.39 -4.08
C TYR A 112 3.61 -1.79 -4.10
N LEU A 113 3.74 -0.46 -4.07
CA LEU A 113 5.04 0.21 -3.93
C LEU A 113 5.79 -0.24 -2.67
N ALA A 114 5.09 -0.37 -1.54
CA ALA A 114 5.69 -0.91 -0.31
C ALA A 114 6.21 -2.34 -0.52
N SER A 115 5.45 -3.18 -1.24
CA SER A 115 5.86 -4.56 -1.53
C SER A 115 7.12 -4.64 -2.41
N GLU A 116 7.23 -3.81 -3.47
CA GLU A 116 8.43 -3.79 -4.32
C GLU A 116 9.63 -3.17 -3.60
N ALA A 117 9.42 -2.20 -2.70
CA ALA A 117 10.48 -1.68 -1.86
C ALA A 117 11.01 -2.72 -0.87
N LEU A 118 10.12 -3.48 -0.22
CA LEU A 118 10.50 -4.60 0.65
C LEU A 118 11.21 -5.71 -0.15
N ARG A 119 10.73 -6.02 -1.35
CA ARG A 119 11.39 -6.93 -2.30
C ARG A 119 12.82 -6.48 -2.59
N PHE A 120 12.98 -5.24 -3.04
CA PHE A 120 14.30 -4.68 -3.37
C PHE A 120 15.26 -4.71 -2.19
N MET A 121 14.80 -4.33 -0.98
CA MET A 121 15.63 -4.41 0.22
C MET A 121 15.98 -5.84 0.64
N THR A 122 15.18 -6.82 0.25
CA THR A 122 15.39 -8.23 0.62
C THR A 122 16.36 -8.94 -0.34
N ASN A 123 16.26 -8.70 -1.64
CA ASN A 123 16.97 -9.49 -2.65
C ASN A 123 17.69 -8.68 -3.74
N GLU A 124 17.66 -7.34 -3.66
CA GLU A 124 18.28 -6.41 -4.61
C GLU A 124 17.83 -6.62 -6.06
N ALA A 125 16.60 -7.11 -6.27
CA ALA A 125 16.07 -7.41 -7.59
C ALA A 125 16.00 -6.15 -8.48
N PRO A 126 16.69 -6.12 -9.64
CA PRO A 126 16.79 -4.93 -10.48
C PRO A 126 15.46 -4.53 -11.13
N ASP A 127 14.57 -5.48 -11.40
CA ASP A 127 13.21 -5.21 -11.87
C ASP A 127 12.35 -4.58 -10.78
N ALA A 128 12.55 -4.93 -9.50
CA ALA A 128 11.87 -4.25 -8.40
C ALA A 128 12.24 -2.76 -8.32
N ALA A 129 13.52 -2.42 -8.56
CA ALA A 129 13.94 -1.02 -8.65
C ALA A 129 13.24 -0.24 -9.77
N ARG A 130 13.05 -0.88 -10.93
CA ARG A 130 12.33 -0.28 -12.06
C ARG A 130 10.84 -0.11 -11.74
N TRP A 131 10.19 -1.12 -11.16
CA TRP A 131 8.77 -1.03 -10.79
C TRP A 131 8.52 0.01 -9.70
N MET A 132 9.44 0.17 -8.74
CA MET A 132 9.38 1.26 -7.78
C MET A 132 9.43 2.63 -8.46
N ASP A 133 10.34 2.86 -9.41
CA ASP A 133 10.42 4.11 -10.18
C ASP A 133 9.10 4.40 -10.90
N GLU A 134 8.62 3.46 -11.73
CA GLU A 134 7.36 3.63 -12.48
C GLU A 134 6.15 3.90 -11.57
N THR A 135 6.07 3.22 -10.42
CA THR A 135 4.98 3.41 -9.45
C THR A 135 5.10 4.74 -8.71
N LEU A 136 6.31 5.20 -8.39
CA LEU A 136 6.55 6.52 -7.80
C LEU A 136 6.15 7.65 -8.75
N GLN A 137 6.49 7.55 -10.04
CA GLN A 137 6.07 8.54 -11.04
C GLN A 137 4.54 8.60 -11.14
N THR A 138 3.88 7.44 -11.13
CA THR A 138 2.42 7.33 -11.15
C THR A 138 1.78 8.03 -9.95
N LEU A 139 2.27 7.73 -8.73
CA LEU A 139 1.75 8.33 -7.52
C LEU A 139 2.07 9.83 -7.42
N HIS A 140 3.24 10.27 -7.86
CA HIS A 140 3.58 11.69 -7.94
C HIS A 140 2.63 12.45 -8.85
N LEU A 141 2.29 11.90 -10.02
CA LEU A 141 1.26 12.48 -10.87
C LEU A 141 -0.07 12.59 -10.12
N TRP A 142 -0.47 11.57 -9.36
CA TRP A 142 -1.74 11.59 -8.62
C TRP A 142 -1.76 12.58 -7.46
N TRP A 143 -0.62 12.89 -6.85
CA TRP A 143 -0.49 13.99 -5.88
C TRP A 143 -0.65 15.36 -6.51
N ASN A 144 -0.30 15.51 -7.79
CA ASN A 144 -0.14 16.81 -8.41
C ASN A 144 -1.21 17.15 -9.45
N ILE A 145 -1.96 16.16 -9.96
CA ILE A 145 -2.93 16.35 -11.06
C ILE A 145 -4.12 17.25 -10.67
N ALA A 146 -4.50 17.25 -9.40
CA ALA A 146 -5.57 18.11 -8.90
C ALA A 146 -5.13 19.58 -8.77
N GLY A 147 -3.83 19.83 -8.55
CA GLY A 147 -3.26 21.16 -8.31
C GLY A 147 -3.54 21.74 -6.92
N ASP A 148 -4.28 21.03 -6.08
CA ASP A 148 -4.55 21.41 -4.69
C ASP A 148 -3.47 20.81 -3.74
N PRO A 149 -2.81 21.62 -2.87
CA PRO A 149 -1.74 21.13 -2.00
C PRO A 149 -2.14 19.95 -1.12
N GLY A 150 -1.35 18.87 -1.15
CA GLY A 150 -1.61 17.67 -0.36
C GLY A 150 -2.86 16.88 -0.74
N TYR A 151 -3.55 17.25 -1.83
CA TYR A 151 -4.70 16.49 -2.32
C TYR A 151 -4.24 15.35 -3.22
N LEU A 152 -4.62 14.12 -2.88
CA LEU A 152 -4.29 12.92 -3.63
C LEU A 152 -5.47 12.51 -4.51
N ALA A 153 -5.25 12.34 -5.82
CA ALA A 153 -6.24 11.70 -6.69
C ALA A 153 -6.36 10.19 -6.39
N ARG A 154 -7.57 9.63 -6.53
CA ARG A 154 -7.81 8.19 -6.40
C ARG A 154 -7.17 7.40 -7.54
N TYR A 155 -7.17 8.00 -8.73
CA TYR A 155 -6.69 7.41 -9.98
C TYR A 155 -6.63 8.49 -11.07
N ALA A 156 -5.67 8.38 -11.99
CA ALA A 156 -5.63 9.21 -13.20
C ALA A 156 -5.14 8.39 -14.40
N ALA A 157 -5.60 8.77 -15.60
CA ALA A 157 -5.15 8.19 -16.86
C ALA A 157 -5.17 9.23 -17.99
N PRO A 158 -4.35 9.05 -19.04
CA PRO A 158 -4.41 9.91 -20.22
C PRO A 158 -5.81 9.93 -20.86
N ALA A 159 -6.25 11.08 -21.37
CA ALA A 159 -7.58 11.27 -21.96
C ALA A 159 -7.80 10.43 -23.23
N ASP A 160 -6.73 9.96 -23.89
CA ASP A 160 -6.77 9.06 -25.04
C ASP A 160 -6.60 7.56 -24.68
N SER A 161 -6.67 7.22 -23.38
CA SER A 161 -6.58 5.83 -22.91
C SER A 161 -7.62 4.92 -23.59
N PRO A 162 -7.35 3.59 -23.69
CA PRO A 162 -8.29 2.61 -24.23
C PRO A 162 -9.68 2.63 -23.58
N ALA A 163 -10.68 2.19 -24.33
CA ALA A 163 -12.10 2.24 -23.92
C ALA A 163 -12.40 1.64 -22.52
N PRO A 164 -11.81 0.51 -22.09
CA PRO A 164 -12.02 0.01 -20.73
C PRO A 164 -11.53 0.95 -19.62
N ILE A 165 -10.48 1.74 -19.87
CA ILE A 165 -9.98 2.75 -18.93
C ILE A 165 -10.88 3.99 -18.96
N GLN A 166 -11.34 4.41 -20.14
CA GLN A 166 -12.30 5.52 -20.27
C GLN A 166 -13.62 5.24 -19.56
N ALA A 167 -14.07 3.98 -19.59
CA ALA A 167 -15.31 3.57 -18.93
C ALA A 167 -15.29 3.78 -17.41
N ILE A 168 -14.11 3.68 -16.78
CA ILE A 168 -13.94 3.95 -15.34
C ILE A 168 -13.59 5.41 -15.05
N LEU A 169 -13.69 6.31 -16.03
CA LEU A 169 -13.51 7.76 -15.91
C LEU A 169 -14.64 8.47 -16.70
N SER A 170 -15.88 8.07 -16.44
CA SER A 170 -17.07 8.64 -17.08
C SER A 170 -17.35 10.06 -16.60
N ASP A 171 -17.78 10.92 -17.53
CA ASP A 171 -18.29 12.27 -17.30
C ASP A 171 -19.64 12.32 -16.55
N SER A 172 -20.29 11.18 -16.37
CA SER A 172 -21.54 11.07 -15.61
C SER A 172 -21.34 10.95 -14.10
N GLU A 173 -20.09 10.84 -13.64
CA GLU A 173 -19.76 10.71 -12.23
C GLU A 173 -19.12 11.99 -11.71
N ASP A 174 -19.73 12.62 -10.71
CA ASP A 174 -19.29 13.93 -10.17
C ASP A 174 -17.85 13.92 -9.61
N GLU A 175 -17.35 12.74 -9.20
CA GLU A 175 -15.97 12.56 -8.73
C GLU A 175 -14.94 12.40 -9.87
N VAL A 176 -15.33 12.57 -11.14
CA VAL A 176 -14.44 12.44 -12.31
C VAL A 176 -14.22 13.79 -12.98
N HIS A 177 -12.96 14.15 -13.12
CA HIS A 177 -12.48 15.39 -13.73
C HIS A 177 -11.84 15.06 -15.08
N ARG A 178 -12.34 15.66 -16.17
CA ARG A 178 -11.93 15.34 -17.55
C ARG A 178 -11.25 16.50 -18.24
N ASP A 179 -10.49 16.17 -19.29
CA ASP A 179 -9.76 17.10 -20.15
C ASP A 179 -8.86 18.07 -19.36
N VAL A 180 -8.27 17.58 -18.27
CA VAL A 180 -7.35 18.37 -17.44
C VAL A 180 -5.99 18.41 -18.10
N LEU A 181 -5.49 19.60 -18.43
CA LEU A 181 -4.16 19.77 -19.01
C LEU A 181 -3.09 19.65 -17.92
N TYR A 182 -2.26 18.62 -18.00
CA TYR A 182 -1.14 18.38 -17.09
C TYR A 182 0.10 17.97 -17.88
N GLU A 183 1.21 18.66 -17.64
CA GLU A 183 2.49 18.46 -18.33
C GLU A 183 2.42 18.40 -19.88
N GLY A 184 1.43 19.09 -20.46
CA GLY A 184 1.27 19.19 -21.92
C GLY A 184 0.35 18.12 -22.54
N GLU A 185 -0.20 17.21 -21.73
CA GLU A 185 -1.15 16.19 -22.17
C GLU A 185 -2.50 16.36 -21.46
N LEU A 186 -3.57 15.85 -22.08
CA LEU A 186 -4.90 15.86 -21.48
C LEU A 186 -5.10 14.59 -20.65
N TRP A 187 -5.61 14.77 -19.44
CA TRP A 187 -5.82 13.70 -18.48
C TRP A 187 -7.27 13.64 -18.03
N HIS A 188 -7.67 12.47 -17.56
CA HIS A 188 -8.87 12.25 -16.78
C HIS A 188 -8.46 11.69 -15.43
N TRP A 189 -9.04 12.20 -14.34
CA TRP A 189 -8.72 11.74 -13.00
C TRP A 189 -9.96 11.65 -12.12
N ARG A 190 -9.85 10.86 -11.05
CA ARG A 190 -10.91 10.64 -10.08
C ARG A 190 -10.54 11.25 -8.74
N GLY A 191 -11.39 12.15 -8.24
CA GLY A 191 -11.29 12.75 -6.93
C GLY A 191 -12.15 12.06 -5.87
N ASN A 192 -12.77 12.88 -5.02
CA ASN A 192 -13.50 12.47 -3.82
C ASN A 192 -12.70 11.48 -2.95
N ILE A 193 -11.42 11.77 -2.74
CA ILE A 193 -10.47 10.92 -2.02
C ILE A 193 -10.93 10.63 -0.59
N SER A 194 -10.61 9.44 -0.06
CA SER A 194 -10.88 9.07 1.33
C SER A 194 -9.57 8.82 2.10
N ARG A 195 -9.61 8.97 3.43
CA ARG A 195 -8.41 8.93 4.30
C ARG A 195 -7.58 7.66 4.16
N ASP A 196 -8.23 6.52 3.90
CA ASP A 196 -7.59 5.22 3.71
C ASP A 196 -6.63 5.20 2.52
N GLN A 197 -6.92 5.98 1.47
CA GLN A 197 -6.10 6.07 0.26
C GLN A 197 -4.68 6.56 0.57
N TYR A 198 -4.57 7.55 1.45
CA TYR A 198 -3.29 8.09 1.91
C TYR A 198 -2.45 7.05 2.64
N GLN A 199 -3.05 6.07 3.31
CA GLN A 199 -2.31 5.13 4.16
C GLN A 199 -1.44 4.19 3.36
N GLY A 200 -1.98 3.68 2.25
CA GLY A 200 -1.21 2.88 1.30
C GLY A 200 -0.08 3.68 0.67
N VAL A 201 -0.36 4.90 0.21
CA VAL A 201 0.65 5.76 -0.41
C VAL A 201 1.76 6.13 0.58
N MET A 202 1.41 6.53 1.80
CA MET A 202 2.38 6.89 2.83
C MET A 202 3.21 5.68 3.29
N LEU A 203 2.62 4.47 3.34
CA LEU A 203 3.36 3.24 3.59
C LEU A 203 4.37 2.96 2.46
N GLY A 204 3.92 3.02 1.21
CA GLY A 204 4.75 2.84 0.01
C GLY A 204 5.89 3.83 -0.06
N TYR A 205 5.61 5.12 0.11
CA TYR A 205 6.59 6.19 0.07
C TYR A 205 7.66 6.04 1.16
N SER A 206 7.25 5.65 2.37
CA SER A 206 8.17 5.44 3.48
C SER A 206 9.17 4.31 3.21
N PHE A 207 8.72 3.18 2.66
CA PHE A 207 9.62 2.08 2.28
C PHE A 207 10.43 2.38 1.03
N ALA A 208 9.83 3.00 0.02
CA ALA A 208 10.52 3.37 -1.21
C ALA A 208 11.66 4.35 -0.94
N TYR A 209 11.48 5.29 0.01
CA TYR A 209 12.53 6.22 0.43
C TYR A 209 13.74 5.51 1.06
N GLU A 210 13.50 4.47 1.87
CA GLU A 210 14.54 3.63 2.46
C GLU A 210 15.26 2.79 1.40
N ALA A 211 14.47 2.15 0.52
CA ALA A 211 14.95 1.23 -0.50
C ALA A 211 15.78 1.93 -1.58
N THR A 212 15.29 3.06 -2.11
CA THR A 212 15.93 3.73 -3.24
C THR A 212 17.15 4.54 -2.83
N GLN A 213 18.20 4.49 -3.66
CA GLN A 213 19.38 5.36 -3.56
C GLN A 213 19.34 6.54 -4.55
N SER A 214 18.31 6.61 -5.41
CA SER A 214 18.16 7.69 -6.39
C SER A 214 17.85 9.01 -5.69
N PRO A 215 18.70 10.05 -5.80
CA PRO A 215 18.41 11.36 -5.23
C PRO A 215 17.14 11.99 -5.79
N ALA A 216 16.86 11.76 -7.08
CA ALA A 216 15.67 12.28 -7.76
C ALA A 216 14.38 11.65 -7.20
N LEU A 217 14.35 10.33 -7.03
CA LEU A 217 13.19 9.64 -6.46
C LEU A 217 12.98 10.00 -4.99
N ARG A 218 14.07 10.15 -4.21
CA ARG A 218 13.97 10.62 -2.83
C ARG A 218 13.44 12.06 -2.74
N GLU A 219 13.78 12.93 -3.69
CA GLU A 219 13.24 14.29 -3.74
C GLU A 219 11.76 14.31 -4.11
N LEU A 220 11.35 13.52 -5.11
CA LEU A 220 9.94 13.35 -5.47
C LEU A 220 9.09 12.93 -4.26
N ILE A 221 9.49 11.86 -3.56
CA ILE A 221 8.79 11.40 -2.35
C ILE A 221 8.74 12.51 -1.29
N ARG A 222 9.86 13.21 -1.09
CA ARG A 222 9.96 14.25 -0.07
C ARG A 222 9.05 15.43 -0.36
N GLN A 223 8.96 15.87 -1.61
CA GLN A 223 8.10 16.98 -2.02
C GLN A 223 6.64 16.68 -1.69
N ASP A 224 6.12 15.57 -2.21
CA ASP A 224 4.73 15.13 -2.00
C ASP A 224 4.38 15.01 -0.51
N VAL A 225 5.24 14.35 0.28
CA VAL A 225 5.00 14.11 1.72
C VAL A 225 5.03 15.41 2.52
N VAL A 226 6.02 16.27 2.25
CA VAL A 226 6.18 17.50 3.03
C VAL A 226 5.08 18.49 2.70
N GLU A 227 4.68 18.62 1.43
CA GLU A 227 3.53 19.44 1.03
C GLU A 227 2.24 18.95 1.70
N PHE A 228 2.01 17.64 1.72
CA PHE A 228 0.87 17.06 2.42
C PHE A 228 0.88 17.35 3.92
N VAL A 229 2.00 17.13 4.62
CA VAL A 229 2.05 17.36 6.07
C VAL A 229 2.00 18.84 6.42
N GLU A 230 2.58 19.72 5.61
CA GLU A 230 2.43 21.16 5.79
C GLU A 230 0.98 21.60 5.59
N GLN A 231 0.27 21.02 4.61
CA GLN A 231 -1.17 21.24 4.46
C GLN A 231 -1.94 20.79 5.70
N LEU A 232 -1.59 19.65 6.31
CA LEU A 232 -2.23 19.21 7.55
C LEU A 232 -1.89 20.08 8.77
N MET A 233 -0.71 20.70 8.80
CA MET A 233 -0.32 21.66 9.84
C MET A 233 -1.04 23.00 9.69
N ASN A 234 -1.49 23.33 8.49
CA ASN A 234 -2.30 24.52 8.25
C ASN A 234 -3.69 24.34 8.87
N SER A 235 -4.28 25.47 9.27
CA SER A 235 -5.69 25.57 9.61
C SER A 235 -6.29 26.59 8.64
N GLU A 236 -7.33 26.19 7.93
CA GLU A 236 -8.02 27.05 6.99
C GLU A 236 -9.44 27.33 7.45
N SER A 237 -9.85 28.59 7.37
CA SER A 237 -11.25 29.00 7.55
C SER A 237 -12.06 28.51 6.37
N GLN A 238 -13.06 27.67 6.65
CA GLN A 238 -13.96 27.13 5.64
C GLN A 238 -15.42 27.24 6.11
N PRO A 239 -16.37 27.33 5.17
CA PRO A 239 -17.79 27.31 5.52
C PRO A 239 -18.19 25.92 6.05
N VAL A 240 -18.76 25.92 7.25
CA VAL A 240 -19.31 24.72 7.90
C VAL A 240 -20.83 24.85 8.01
N ARG A 241 -21.52 23.83 7.47
CA ARG A 241 -22.96 23.61 7.57
C ARG A 241 -23.25 22.63 8.70
N LEU A 242 -23.87 23.11 9.77
CA LEU A 242 -24.32 22.27 10.88
C LEU A 242 -25.76 21.83 10.68
N ILE A 243 -26.03 20.54 10.88
CA ILE A 243 -27.35 19.93 10.92
C ILE A 243 -27.64 19.46 12.35
N LEU A 244 -28.61 20.11 13.01
CA LEU A 244 -29.12 19.70 14.33
C LEU A 244 -30.64 19.64 14.30
N ASP A 245 -31.23 18.48 14.60
CA ASP A 245 -32.68 18.26 14.63
C ASP A 245 -33.40 18.77 13.34
N GLY A 246 -32.75 18.58 12.18
CA GLY A 246 -33.25 19.04 10.88
C GLY A 246 -33.11 20.55 10.62
N ARG A 247 -32.48 21.31 11.52
CA ARG A 247 -32.15 22.73 11.32
C ARG A 247 -30.75 22.86 10.75
N VAL A 248 -30.62 23.76 9.78
CA VAL A 248 -29.34 24.11 9.16
C VAL A 248 -28.84 25.43 9.71
N LEU A 249 -27.60 25.46 10.19
CA LEU A 249 -26.86 26.65 10.57
C LEU A 249 -25.54 26.68 9.78
N SER A 250 -25.20 27.82 9.20
CA SER A 250 -23.91 28.01 8.50
C SER A 250 -23.02 28.99 9.25
N THR A 251 -21.73 28.69 9.36
CA THR A 251 -20.72 29.55 9.96
C THR A 251 -19.35 29.28 9.35
N GLU A 252 -18.36 30.12 9.66
CA GLU A 252 -16.95 29.85 9.34
C GLU A 252 -16.32 29.08 10.50
N ALA A 253 -15.51 28.06 10.19
CA ALA A 253 -14.69 27.38 11.18
C ALA A 253 -13.28 27.14 10.64
N GLU A 254 -12.31 27.20 11.54
CA GLU A 254 -10.93 26.79 11.27
C GLU A 254 -10.88 25.25 11.28
N ILE A 255 -10.51 24.66 10.15
CA ILE A 255 -10.43 23.20 10.01
C ILE A 255 -8.95 22.80 9.97
N PRO A 256 -8.37 22.32 11.09
CA PRO A 256 -7.01 21.78 11.10
C PRO A 256 -6.99 20.38 10.50
N TYR A 257 -5.79 19.90 10.15
CA TYR A 257 -5.56 18.53 9.70
C TYR A 257 -6.45 18.15 8.52
N ALA A 258 -6.58 19.04 7.54
CA ALA A 258 -7.44 18.82 6.39
C ALA A 258 -6.73 19.16 5.08
N VAL A 259 -7.12 18.41 4.05
CA VAL A 259 -6.81 18.71 2.66
C VAL A 259 -8.09 19.17 1.99
N PHE A 260 -7.93 20.09 1.05
CA PHE A 260 -9.01 20.74 0.34
C PHE A 260 -8.92 20.40 -1.14
N SER A 261 -10.06 20.33 -1.81
CA SER A 261 -10.09 20.31 -3.28
C SER A 261 -11.13 21.25 -3.82
N GLN A 262 -10.67 22.15 -4.69
CA GLN A 262 -11.57 23.02 -5.44
C GLN A 262 -12.29 22.24 -6.54
N ALA A 263 -11.63 21.25 -7.13
CA ALA A 263 -12.22 20.41 -8.16
C ALA A 263 -13.43 19.63 -7.63
N ASP A 264 -13.36 19.12 -6.40
CA ASP A 264 -14.46 18.40 -5.75
C ASP A 264 -15.47 19.30 -5.02
N ALA A 265 -15.40 20.62 -5.19
CA ALA A 265 -16.31 21.59 -4.57
C ALA A 265 -16.93 22.57 -5.58
N PRO A 266 -17.75 22.07 -6.53
CA PRO A 266 -18.21 22.85 -7.68
C PRO A 266 -19.18 24.00 -7.32
N GLU A 267 -19.84 23.96 -6.15
CA GLU A 267 -20.82 24.98 -5.73
C GLU A 267 -20.22 26.17 -4.94
N GLY A 268 -18.94 26.50 -5.16
CA GLY A 268 -18.33 27.74 -4.69
C GLY A 268 -17.32 27.61 -3.55
N GLY A 269 -16.73 26.43 -3.38
CA GLY A 269 -15.62 26.18 -2.47
C GLY A 269 -15.90 25.07 -1.45
N PRO A 270 -14.86 24.58 -0.75
CA PRO A 270 -14.98 23.44 0.15
C PRO A 270 -15.98 23.69 1.27
N ALA A 271 -16.80 22.69 1.60
CA ALA A 271 -17.81 22.81 2.65
C ALA A 271 -17.86 21.57 3.54
N LEU A 272 -18.09 21.76 4.85
CA LEU A 272 -18.21 20.66 5.80
C LEU A 272 -19.63 20.60 6.36
N THR A 273 -20.28 19.44 6.27
CA THR A 273 -21.56 19.17 6.91
C THR A 273 -21.37 18.36 8.19
N LEU A 274 -21.77 18.90 9.34
CA LEU A 274 -21.74 18.21 10.63
C LEU A 274 -23.16 17.83 11.07
N THR A 275 -23.43 16.57 11.31
CA THR A 275 -24.61 16.10 12.05
C THR A 275 -24.17 15.84 13.49
N LEU A 276 -24.91 16.32 14.51
CA LEU A 276 -24.48 16.18 15.91
C LEU A 276 -25.15 15.03 16.67
N SER A 277 -26.21 14.44 16.13
CA SER A 277 -26.96 13.35 16.79
C SER A 277 -27.65 12.43 15.77
N PRO A 278 -27.09 11.22 15.48
CA PRO A 278 -25.74 10.79 15.85
C PRO A 278 -24.69 11.71 15.22
N PHE A 279 -23.48 11.74 15.80
CA PHE A 279 -22.41 12.53 15.21
C PHE A 279 -22.00 11.94 13.87
N ASP A 280 -21.98 12.77 12.83
CA ASP A 280 -21.49 12.44 11.50
C ASP A 280 -20.90 13.70 10.85
N ALA A 281 -19.95 13.50 9.94
CA ALA A 281 -19.24 14.59 9.29
C ALA A 281 -18.97 14.24 7.83
N ALA A 282 -19.56 15.01 6.92
CA ALA A 282 -19.44 14.84 5.48
C ALA A 282 -18.82 16.10 4.86
N GLY A 283 -17.68 15.97 4.21
CA GLY A 283 -17.04 17.06 3.49
C GLY A 283 -17.37 17.03 1.99
N GLU A 284 -17.51 18.21 1.40
CA GLU A 284 -17.51 18.46 -0.04
C GLU A 284 -16.23 19.22 -0.35
N GLY A 285 -15.33 18.61 -1.13
CA GLY A 285 -13.97 19.13 -1.31
C GLY A 285 -13.15 19.27 -0.02
N ILE A 286 -13.53 18.60 1.07
CA ILE A 286 -12.78 18.59 2.34
C ILE A 286 -12.56 17.15 2.79
N LEU A 287 -11.32 16.78 3.04
CA LEU A 287 -10.98 15.56 3.78
C LEU A 287 -10.15 15.94 5.00
N PHE A 288 -10.66 15.64 6.19
CA PHE A 288 -10.02 15.97 7.46
C PHE A 288 -9.64 14.72 8.27
N PHE A 289 -8.59 14.87 9.08
CA PHE A 289 -7.95 13.86 9.94
C PHE A 289 -8.02 14.29 11.42
N SER A 290 -9.18 14.78 11.87
CA SER A 290 -9.37 15.31 13.22
C SER A 290 -9.35 14.20 14.29
N PRO A 291 -8.40 14.23 15.25
CA PRO A 291 -8.37 13.32 16.40
C PRO A 291 -9.57 13.51 17.33
N ASN A 292 -10.16 14.71 17.34
CA ASN A 292 -11.30 15.08 18.17
C ASN A 292 -12.29 15.90 17.35
N ALA A 293 -13.22 15.22 16.69
CA ALA A 293 -14.16 15.86 15.76
C ALA A 293 -15.10 16.88 16.47
N ALA A 294 -15.19 16.83 17.80
CA ALA A 294 -15.91 17.81 18.59
C ALA A 294 -15.32 19.23 18.50
N GLU A 295 -14.04 19.38 18.16
CA GLU A 295 -13.40 20.70 18.01
C GLU A 295 -14.04 21.53 16.90
N LEU A 296 -14.47 20.87 15.82
CA LEU A 296 -15.20 21.52 14.74
C LEU A 296 -16.58 22.01 15.23
N ALA A 297 -17.28 21.19 16.01
CA ALA A 297 -18.57 21.57 16.59
C ALA A 297 -18.45 22.71 17.62
N ARG A 298 -17.38 22.75 18.43
CA ARG A 298 -17.18 23.78 19.48
C ARG A 298 -16.95 25.18 18.94
N GLN A 299 -16.49 25.30 17.69
CA GLN A 299 -16.33 26.58 17.02
C GLN A 299 -17.69 27.21 16.65
N VAL A 300 -18.76 26.42 16.60
CA VAL A 300 -20.09 26.91 16.29
C VAL A 300 -20.70 27.65 17.49
N PRO A 301 -21.25 28.87 17.30
CA PRO A 301 -21.90 29.62 18.37
C PRO A 301 -22.98 28.81 19.10
N GLY A 302 -22.84 28.69 20.42
CA GLY A 302 -23.76 27.91 21.28
C GLY A 302 -23.33 26.46 21.55
N PHE A 303 -22.27 25.98 20.90
CA PHE A 303 -21.77 24.60 21.03
C PHE A 303 -20.39 24.49 21.68
N GLY A 304 -19.85 25.56 22.27
CA GLY A 304 -18.51 25.58 22.89
C GLY A 304 -18.29 24.53 24.00
N SER A 305 -19.35 23.91 24.53
CA SER A 305 -19.30 22.83 25.51
C SER A 305 -19.58 21.43 24.94
N PHE A 306 -19.60 21.27 23.61
CA PHE A 306 -19.89 19.97 22.97
C PHE A 306 -18.88 18.90 23.43
N PRO A 307 -19.34 17.70 23.84
CA PRO A 307 -18.47 16.68 24.42
C PRO A 307 -17.45 16.15 23.40
N ASN A 308 -16.30 15.65 23.88
CA ASN A 308 -15.27 15.07 23.00
C ASN A 308 -15.86 13.93 22.17
N ILE A 309 -15.42 13.87 20.91
CA ILE A 309 -15.67 12.75 20.00
C ILE A 309 -14.33 12.35 19.43
N TYR A 310 -13.67 11.47 20.16
CA TYR A 310 -12.35 11.01 19.79
C TYR A 310 -12.42 10.09 18.57
N GLN A 311 -11.41 10.22 17.70
CA GLN A 311 -11.23 9.46 16.48
C GLN A 311 -9.87 8.75 16.55
N PRO A 312 -9.76 7.63 17.30
CA PRO A 312 -8.47 6.96 17.52
C PRO A 312 -7.72 6.64 16.23
N THR A 313 -8.41 6.17 15.19
CA THR A 313 -7.81 5.88 13.89
C THR A 313 -7.23 7.12 13.21
N GLN A 314 -7.85 8.29 13.34
CA GLN A 314 -7.34 9.53 12.76
C GLN A 314 -6.11 10.04 13.52
N ALA A 315 -6.09 9.87 14.85
CA ALA A 315 -4.88 10.13 15.65
C ALA A 315 -3.71 9.23 15.22
N ILE A 316 -3.97 7.94 14.96
CA ILE A 316 -2.97 7.00 14.42
C ILE A 316 -2.47 7.45 13.03
N GLN A 317 -3.37 7.88 12.15
CA GLN A 317 -3.02 8.42 10.83
C GLN A 317 -2.08 9.63 10.93
N LEU A 318 -2.41 10.63 11.78
CA LEU A 318 -1.54 11.80 11.97
C LEU A 318 -0.18 11.41 12.51
N GLY A 319 -0.13 10.56 13.55
CA GLY A 319 1.14 10.07 14.10
C GLY A 319 2.03 9.42 13.04
N ALA A 320 1.43 8.59 12.17
CA ALA A 320 2.13 7.97 11.06
C ALA A 320 2.65 8.98 10.02
N MET A 321 1.77 9.87 9.53
CA MET A 321 2.08 10.82 8.46
C MET A 321 3.21 11.78 8.85
N PHE A 322 3.16 12.33 10.06
CA PHE A 322 4.22 13.21 10.57
C PHE A 322 5.55 12.47 10.71
N ASN A 323 5.55 11.21 11.18
CA ASN A 323 6.78 10.43 11.24
C ASN A 323 7.37 10.11 9.85
N VAL A 324 6.54 9.87 8.84
CA VAL A 324 7.03 9.71 7.45
C VAL A 324 7.63 11.03 6.94
N ALA A 325 7.00 12.19 7.21
CA ALA A 325 7.59 13.48 6.86
C ALA A 325 8.93 13.73 7.60
N LEU A 326 9.04 13.28 8.85
CA LEU A 326 10.29 13.34 9.59
C LEU A 326 11.35 12.38 8.99
N GLN A 327 10.96 11.20 8.52
CA GLN A 327 11.90 10.28 7.88
C GLN A 327 12.48 10.88 6.60
N VAL A 328 11.65 11.42 5.72
CA VAL A 328 12.09 11.89 4.39
C VAL A 328 12.87 13.20 4.43
N THR A 329 12.79 13.96 5.52
CA THR A 329 13.51 15.24 5.70
C THR A 329 14.77 15.13 6.55
N GLU A 330 15.06 13.98 7.16
CA GLU A 330 16.22 13.80 8.04
C GLU A 330 17.54 14.05 7.29
N GLY A 331 18.38 14.93 7.85
CA GLY A 331 19.71 15.24 7.31
C GLY A 331 19.72 16.01 5.98
N ILE A 332 18.59 16.55 5.51
CA ILE A 332 18.50 17.28 4.23
C ILE A 332 18.56 18.80 4.47
N PRO A 333 19.66 19.49 4.08
CA PRO A 333 19.85 20.91 4.40
C PRO A 333 18.74 21.83 3.90
N ASP A 334 18.26 21.61 2.67
CA ASP A 334 17.23 22.45 2.03
C ASP A 334 15.86 22.34 2.73
N TYR A 335 15.65 21.30 3.54
CA TYR A 335 14.42 21.06 4.30
C TYR A 335 14.60 21.30 5.80
N ALA A 336 15.75 21.79 6.27
CA ALA A 336 16.05 21.86 7.69
C ALA A 336 15.04 22.71 8.50
N GLU A 337 14.59 23.84 7.95
CA GLU A 337 13.59 24.70 8.59
C GLU A 337 12.20 24.05 8.61
N ARG A 338 11.75 23.51 7.47
CA ARG A 338 10.48 22.78 7.35
C ARG A 338 10.44 21.58 8.29
N ARG A 339 11.52 20.81 8.34
CA ARG A 339 11.74 19.71 9.29
C ARG A 339 11.59 20.18 10.74
N ALA A 340 12.22 21.29 11.10
CA ALA A 340 12.15 21.81 12.47
C ALA A 340 10.70 22.16 12.87
N ALA A 341 9.93 22.76 11.95
CA ALA A 341 8.52 23.05 12.17
C ALA A 341 7.68 21.76 12.32
N ILE A 342 7.89 20.77 11.45
CA ILE A 342 7.21 19.46 11.52
C ILE A 342 7.54 18.75 12.83
N ALA A 343 8.82 18.73 13.22
CA ALA A 343 9.27 18.09 14.46
C ALA A 343 8.69 18.79 15.69
N GLN A 344 8.61 20.11 15.69
CA GLN A 344 7.98 20.88 16.75
C GLN A 344 6.49 20.58 16.88
N HIS A 345 5.77 20.56 15.75
CA HIS A 345 4.35 20.22 15.71
C HIS A 345 4.10 18.79 16.22
N TYR A 346 4.86 17.83 15.71
CA TYR A 346 4.79 16.43 16.15
C TYR A 346 5.04 16.31 17.67
N ALA A 347 6.10 16.92 18.19
CA ALA A 347 6.43 16.84 19.61
C ALA A 347 5.37 17.47 20.52
N GLN A 348 4.61 18.46 20.04
CA GLN A 348 3.52 19.08 20.80
C GLN A 348 2.27 18.21 20.88
N HIS A 349 2.01 17.35 19.90
CA HIS A 349 0.74 16.63 19.76
C HIS A 349 0.85 15.11 19.87
N ALA A 350 2.03 14.52 19.69
CA ALA A 350 2.21 13.06 19.64
C ALA A 350 1.68 12.34 20.89
N ASP A 351 1.88 12.91 22.08
CA ASP A 351 1.40 12.31 23.33
C ASP A 351 -0.14 12.36 23.43
N GLU A 352 -0.77 13.44 22.97
CA GLU A 352 -2.23 13.56 22.89
C GLU A 352 -2.82 12.58 21.88
N TRP A 353 -2.22 12.50 20.68
CA TRP A 353 -2.65 11.56 19.65
C TRP A 353 -2.52 10.11 20.14
N LEU A 354 -1.44 9.79 20.86
CA LEU A 354 -1.24 8.47 21.46
C LEU A 354 -2.29 8.18 22.53
N ASP A 355 -2.60 9.14 23.39
CA ASP A 355 -3.65 8.98 24.39
C ASP A 355 -5.01 8.70 23.73
N ILE A 356 -5.34 9.38 22.63
CA ILE A 356 -6.56 9.11 21.84
C ILE A 356 -6.46 7.72 21.16
N ALA A 357 -5.31 7.37 20.58
CA ALA A 357 -5.08 6.08 19.93
C ALA A 357 -5.23 4.89 20.88
N SER A 358 -4.82 5.03 22.16
CA SER A 358 -5.03 3.99 23.20
C SER A 358 -6.52 3.70 23.48
N GLY A 359 -7.40 4.64 23.12
CA GLY A 359 -8.85 4.51 23.14
C GLY A 359 -9.44 3.74 21.95
N TRP A 360 -8.62 3.27 21.00
CA TRP A 360 -9.09 2.53 19.83
C TRP A 360 -9.88 1.28 20.24
N ARG A 361 -11.01 1.03 19.58
CA ARG A 361 -11.84 -0.17 19.79
C ARG A 361 -12.33 -0.67 18.46
N ASN A 362 -12.45 -1.99 18.33
CA ASN A 362 -13.11 -2.62 17.21
C ASN A 362 -14.62 -2.37 17.31
N THR A 363 -15.17 -1.58 16.38
CA THR A 363 -16.61 -1.26 16.33
C THR A 363 -17.37 -2.14 15.33
N ASN A 364 -16.70 -3.10 14.70
CA ASN A 364 -17.30 -3.96 13.69
C ASN A 364 -18.44 -4.79 14.29
N ARG A 365 -19.43 -5.09 13.46
CA ARG A 365 -20.58 -5.91 13.84
C ARG A 365 -20.70 -7.00 12.78
N CYS A 366 -20.48 -8.25 13.19
CA CYS A 366 -20.47 -9.38 12.27
C CYS A 366 -19.47 -9.15 11.13
N ASP A 367 -19.94 -9.14 9.88
CA ASP A 367 -19.15 -8.92 8.67
C ASP A 367 -19.03 -7.46 8.24
N ASP A 368 -19.71 -6.53 8.92
CA ASP A 368 -19.73 -5.12 8.56
C ASP A 368 -18.58 -4.33 9.20
N GLY A 369 -18.01 -3.39 8.44
CA GLY A 369 -16.97 -2.47 8.90
C GLY A 369 -15.54 -3.01 8.92
N TYR A 370 -15.29 -4.27 8.54
CA TYR A 370 -13.96 -4.91 8.69
C TYR A 370 -12.79 -4.15 8.06
N PHE A 371 -13.03 -3.46 6.93
CA PHE A 371 -12.03 -2.62 6.27
C PHE A 371 -11.43 -1.56 7.20
N GLY A 372 -12.19 -1.08 8.21
CA GLY A 372 -11.72 -0.14 9.22
C GLY A 372 -10.54 -0.64 10.06
N LEU A 373 -10.35 -1.96 10.16
CA LEU A 373 -9.16 -2.55 10.80
C LEU A 373 -7.90 -2.24 9.99
N ASN A 374 -7.96 -2.37 8.66
CA ASN A 374 -6.84 -2.04 7.78
C ASN A 374 -6.47 -0.55 7.89
N ILE A 375 -7.49 0.30 8.04
CA ILE A 375 -7.34 1.74 8.27
C ILE A 375 -6.64 2.04 9.60
N GLY A 376 -6.68 1.14 10.59
CA GLY A 376 -5.89 1.29 11.81
C GLY A 376 -4.48 0.68 11.71
N PHE A 377 -4.37 -0.54 11.19
CA PHE A 377 -3.12 -1.31 11.21
C PHE A 377 -2.01 -0.70 10.35
N MET A 378 -2.34 -0.28 9.11
CA MET A 378 -1.34 0.27 8.19
C MET A 378 -0.65 1.54 8.72
N PRO A 379 -1.36 2.59 9.17
CA PRO A 379 -0.69 3.75 9.74
C PRO A 379 -0.03 3.44 11.09
N LEU A 380 -0.61 2.58 11.94
CA LEU A 380 0.03 2.22 13.22
C LEU A 380 1.40 1.56 13.01
N TYR A 381 1.49 0.69 12.01
CA TYR A 381 2.75 0.09 11.60
C TYR A 381 3.82 1.14 11.27
N SER A 382 3.48 2.11 10.40
CA SER A 382 4.39 3.21 10.06
C SER A 382 4.75 4.07 11.27
N TRP A 383 3.80 4.33 12.17
CA TRP A 383 4.05 5.12 13.38
C TRP A 383 5.05 4.41 14.30
N ILE A 384 4.83 3.13 14.64
CA ILE A 384 5.72 2.38 15.54
C ILE A 384 7.11 2.21 14.93
N ARG A 385 7.18 1.91 13.63
CA ARG A 385 8.45 1.66 12.95
C ARG A 385 9.35 2.89 12.98
N LEU A 386 8.77 4.08 12.80
CA LEU A 386 9.48 5.35 12.68
C LEU A 386 9.61 6.15 13.99
N GLU A 387 8.80 5.87 15.02
CA GLU A 387 8.90 6.56 16.31
C GLU A 387 10.28 6.37 16.95
N GLN A 388 10.90 7.48 17.35
CA GLN A 388 12.25 7.54 17.91
C GLN A 388 12.26 7.68 19.43
N ASP A 389 11.18 8.20 20.03
CA ASP A 389 11.03 8.24 21.47
C ASP A 389 10.70 6.84 22.01
N PRO A 390 11.57 6.24 22.83
CA PRO A 390 11.39 4.86 23.28
C PRO A 390 10.18 4.69 24.21
N ALA A 391 9.75 5.73 24.92
CA ALA A 391 8.58 5.64 25.80
C ALA A 391 7.29 5.65 24.98
N ARG A 392 7.15 6.55 24.00
CA ARG A 392 6.02 6.53 23.06
C ARG A 392 5.98 5.25 22.25
N LYS A 393 7.11 4.79 21.72
CA LYS A 393 7.18 3.53 20.97
C LYS A 393 6.66 2.37 21.81
N LEU A 394 7.11 2.24 23.05
CA LEU A 394 6.67 1.17 23.94
C LEU A 394 5.17 1.22 24.25
N ARG A 395 4.60 2.43 24.41
CA ARG A 395 3.16 2.62 24.59
C ARG A 395 2.38 2.24 23.32
N LEU A 396 2.81 2.66 22.13
CA LEU A 396 2.18 2.26 20.87
C LEU A 396 2.18 0.73 20.69
N GLN A 397 3.31 0.08 21.00
CA GLN A 397 3.44 -1.39 20.92
C GLN A 397 2.49 -2.12 21.88
N ARG A 398 2.41 -1.67 23.14
CA ARG A 398 1.62 -2.33 24.18
C ARG A 398 0.15 -1.94 24.13
N GLU A 399 -0.14 -0.65 24.31
CA GLU A 399 -1.49 -0.14 24.55
C GLU A 399 -2.34 -0.16 23.28
N VAL A 400 -1.73 0.12 22.13
CA VAL A 400 -2.46 0.24 20.85
C VAL A 400 -2.35 -1.04 20.04
N LEU A 401 -1.13 -1.44 19.66
CA LEU A 401 -0.92 -2.57 18.76
C LEU A 401 -1.32 -3.89 19.42
N ARG A 402 -0.75 -4.24 20.58
CA ARG A 402 -1.05 -5.52 21.25
C ARG A 402 -2.45 -5.49 21.86
N ASP A 403 -2.67 -4.62 22.84
CA ASP A 403 -3.82 -4.69 23.74
C ASP A 403 -5.13 -4.24 23.09
N ALA A 404 -5.11 -3.22 22.22
CA ALA A 404 -6.33 -2.70 21.60
C ALA A 404 -6.63 -3.32 20.23
N MET A 405 -5.62 -3.59 19.41
CA MET A 405 -5.83 -4.00 18.01
C MET A 405 -5.58 -5.48 17.75
N TRP A 406 -4.42 -6.02 18.11
CA TRP A 406 -4.05 -7.42 17.85
C TRP A 406 -4.94 -8.39 18.62
N GLU A 407 -5.23 -8.11 19.90
CA GLU A 407 -6.13 -8.93 20.72
C GLU A 407 -7.52 -9.13 20.08
N GLU A 408 -7.99 -8.16 19.29
CA GLU A 408 -9.29 -8.20 18.58
C GLU A 408 -9.24 -9.01 17.28
N VAL A 409 -8.07 -9.34 16.75
CA VAL A 409 -7.92 -9.96 15.42
C VAL A 409 -7.01 -11.19 15.39
N LYS A 410 -6.46 -11.61 16.54
CA LYS A 410 -5.46 -12.68 16.63
C LYS A 410 -5.94 -14.05 16.13
N ASP A 411 -7.23 -14.30 16.12
CA ASP A 411 -7.87 -15.52 15.61
C ASP A 411 -8.48 -15.34 14.20
N HIS A 412 -8.32 -14.17 13.58
CA HIS A 412 -8.85 -13.86 12.25
C HIS A 412 -8.04 -14.47 11.11
N LYS A 413 -6.91 -15.13 11.39
CA LYS A 413 -5.96 -15.67 10.39
C LYS A 413 -5.52 -14.61 9.37
N ASN A 414 -5.43 -13.34 9.79
CA ASN A 414 -5.07 -12.23 8.93
C ASN A 414 -3.54 -12.08 8.89
N VAL A 415 -2.91 -12.58 7.83
CA VAL A 415 -1.46 -12.67 7.72
C VAL A 415 -0.81 -11.29 7.77
N PHE A 416 -1.37 -10.31 7.07
CA PHE A 416 -0.80 -8.96 7.03
C PHE A 416 -0.79 -8.30 8.41
N PHE A 417 -1.89 -8.39 9.16
CA PHE A 417 -1.95 -7.84 10.52
C PHE A 417 -1.05 -8.61 11.50
N ALA A 418 -0.96 -9.94 11.34
CA ALA A 418 -0.07 -10.75 12.16
C ALA A 418 1.41 -10.42 11.93
N PHE A 419 1.83 -10.18 10.68
CA PHE A 419 3.21 -9.78 10.39
C PHE A 419 3.51 -8.33 10.82
N ILE A 420 2.52 -7.43 10.76
CA ILE A 420 2.63 -6.11 11.41
C ILE A 420 2.85 -6.29 12.92
N TYR A 421 2.02 -7.10 13.59
CA TYR A 421 2.18 -7.36 15.02
C TYR A 421 3.55 -7.97 15.33
N ALA A 422 3.89 -9.08 14.68
CA ALA A 422 5.13 -9.82 14.94
C ALA A 422 6.39 -8.97 14.70
N SER A 423 6.39 -8.10 13.70
CA SER A 423 7.55 -7.25 13.40
C SER A 423 7.70 -6.05 14.34
N GLN A 424 6.59 -5.58 14.92
CA GLN A 424 6.57 -4.37 15.74
C GLN A 424 6.33 -4.63 17.22
N ALA A 425 6.12 -5.88 17.65
CA ALA A 425 5.82 -6.19 19.04
C ALA A 425 6.92 -5.72 20.00
N ALA A 426 6.54 -5.51 21.26
CA ALA A 426 7.50 -5.24 22.31
C ALA A 426 8.38 -6.48 22.55
N ALA A 427 9.61 -6.29 23.01
CA ALA A 427 10.60 -7.39 23.13
C ALA A 427 10.18 -8.53 24.08
N GLU A 428 9.21 -8.29 24.96
CA GLU A 428 8.64 -9.30 25.85
C GLU A 428 7.57 -10.22 25.21
N ASP A 429 7.04 -9.88 24.04
CA ASP A 429 5.98 -10.65 23.39
C ASP A 429 6.57 -11.86 22.65
N ASP A 430 5.92 -13.02 22.76
CA ASP A 430 6.28 -14.22 21.98
C ASP A 430 5.60 -14.18 20.62
N VAL A 431 6.35 -13.75 19.61
CA VAL A 431 5.84 -13.54 18.25
C VAL A 431 6.17 -14.67 17.27
N GLN A 432 7.05 -15.61 17.64
CA GLN A 432 7.50 -16.64 16.70
C GLN A 432 6.34 -17.55 16.29
N SER A 433 5.54 -18.01 17.26
CA SER A 433 4.35 -18.83 16.94
C SER A 433 3.30 -18.08 16.12
N VAL A 434 3.23 -16.74 16.28
CA VAL A 434 2.34 -15.92 15.47
C VAL A 434 2.86 -15.86 14.03
N ALA A 435 4.15 -15.59 13.84
CA ALA A 435 4.79 -15.55 12.53
C ALA A 435 4.66 -16.90 11.80
N ASP A 436 5.02 -18.01 12.45
CA ASP A 436 4.99 -19.36 11.87
C ASP A 436 3.57 -19.75 11.43
N PHE A 437 2.58 -19.59 12.31
CA PHE A 437 1.19 -19.93 11.99
C PHE A 437 0.65 -19.11 10.80
N HIS A 438 1.01 -17.83 10.71
CA HIS A 438 0.53 -16.97 9.63
C HIS A 438 1.33 -17.16 8.34
N ALA A 439 2.60 -17.56 8.41
CA ALA A 439 3.35 -18.04 7.24
C ALA A 439 2.70 -19.29 6.65
N ASP A 440 2.29 -20.25 7.49
CA ASP A 440 1.53 -21.44 7.06
C ASP A 440 0.19 -21.07 6.40
N GLN A 441 -0.50 -20.02 6.89
CA GLN A 441 -1.71 -19.52 6.23
C GLN A 441 -1.40 -18.87 4.88
N LEU A 442 -0.32 -18.09 4.78
CA LEU A 442 0.08 -17.45 3.53
C LEU A 442 0.53 -18.46 2.47
N ALA A 443 1.17 -19.56 2.87
CA ALA A 443 1.56 -20.65 1.97
C ALA A 443 0.36 -21.32 1.28
N ARG A 444 -0.86 -21.07 1.76
CA ARG A 444 -2.12 -21.55 1.18
C ARG A 444 -2.77 -20.54 0.24
N PHE A 445 -2.15 -19.38 0.00
CA PHE A 445 -2.75 -18.39 -0.89
C PHE A 445 -2.99 -18.99 -2.30
N PRO A 446 -4.13 -18.70 -2.95
CA PRO A 446 -4.44 -19.24 -4.27
C PRO A 446 -3.33 -18.97 -5.30
N THR A 447 -3.23 -19.80 -6.33
CA THR A 447 -2.33 -19.55 -7.46
C THR A 447 -2.81 -18.36 -8.29
N ALA A 448 -1.90 -17.58 -8.86
CA ALA A 448 -2.28 -16.51 -9.78
C ALA A 448 -2.88 -17.07 -11.10
N PRO A 449 -3.89 -16.43 -11.70
CA PRO A 449 -4.62 -15.29 -11.17
C PRO A 449 -5.57 -15.63 -10.01
N ASN A 450 -5.73 -14.68 -9.08
CA ASN A 450 -6.71 -14.81 -7.99
C ASN A 450 -8.15 -14.59 -8.53
N LEU A 451 -8.74 -15.64 -9.08
CA LEU A 451 -10.07 -15.61 -9.71
C LEU A 451 -11.19 -15.54 -8.68
N ALA A 452 -12.21 -14.72 -8.93
CA ALA A 452 -13.44 -14.62 -8.15
C ALA A 452 -14.34 -15.85 -8.34
N LEU A 453 -13.85 -17.03 -7.95
CA LEU A 453 -14.57 -18.30 -8.06
C LEU A 453 -15.72 -18.37 -7.05
N PRO A 454 -16.83 -19.06 -7.39
CA PRO A 454 -17.90 -19.32 -6.44
C PRO A 454 -17.40 -20.08 -5.21
N ARG A 455 -17.93 -19.75 -4.04
CA ARG A 455 -17.63 -20.39 -2.76
C ARG A 455 -18.91 -20.79 -2.05
N ASP A 456 -18.91 -22.01 -1.53
CA ASP A 456 -19.91 -22.50 -0.57
C ASP A 456 -19.19 -23.34 0.48
N LEU A 457 -19.02 -22.73 1.65
CA LEU A 457 -18.37 -23.31 2.82
C LEU A 457 -19.39 -23.76 3.88
N THR A 458 -20.68 -23.78 3.54
CA THR A 458 -21.73 -24.21 4.47
C THR A 458 -21.53 -25.66 4.88
N GLY A 459 -21.65 -25.93 6.18
CA GLY A 459 -21.41 -27.27 6.74
C GLY A 459 -19.94 -27.71 6.82
N ILE A 460 -19.00 -26.96 6.23
CA ILE A 460 -17.55 -27.15 6.44
C ILE A 460 -17.12 -26.44 7.72
N TYR A 461 -17.60 -25.20 7.89
CA TYR A 461 -17.34 -24.38 9.06
C TYR A 461 -18.58 -24.28 9.94
N PRO A 462 -18.41 -24.16 11.29
CA PRO A 462 -19.53 -23.89 12.17
C PRO A 462 -20.11 -22.52 11.87
N GLU A 463 -21.43 -22.42 11.74
CA GLU A 463 -22.12 -21.14 11.57
C GLU A 463 -22.15 -20.35 12.88
N SER A 464 -22.10 -19.02 12.80
CA SER A 464 -22.16 -18.13 13.96
C SER A 464 -23.57 -18.09 14.55
N GLU A 465 -23.67 -18.31 15.87
CA GLU A 465 -24.94 -18.16 16.60
C GLU A 465 -25.39 -16.70 16.72
N GLN A 466 -24.47 -15.74 16.52
CA GLN A 466 -24.73 -14.31 16.70
C GLN A 466 -24.92 -13.57 15.36
N CYS A 467 -24.38 -14.12 14.28
CA CYS A 467 -24.32 -13.50 12.97
C CYS A 467 -24.73 -14.53 11.92
N GLU A 468 -26.00 -14.53 11.53
CA GLU A 468 -26.55 -15.46 10.54
C GLU A 468 -25.80 -15.38 9.20
N GLY A 469 -25.52 -16.53 8.58
CA GLY A 469 -24.91 -16.59 7.24
C GLY A 469 -23.39 -16.45 7.20
N ILE A 470 -22.71 -16.30 8.34
CA ILE A 470 -21.24 -16.30 8.42
C ILE A 470 -20.72 -17.37 9.39
N SER A 471 -19.45 -17.73 9.21
CA SER A 471 -18.75 -18.69 10.06
C SER A 471 -18.52 -18.13 11.47
N ALA A 472 -18.60 -19.00 12.49
CA ALA A 472 -18.22 -18.69 13.87
C ALA A 472 -16.70 -18.55 14.05
N VAL A 473 -15.90 -19.04 13.10
CA VAL A 473 -14.43 -18.98 13.12
C VAL A 473 -13.89 -18.51 11.78
N ALA A 474 -12.72 -17.87 11.77
CA ALA A 474 -12.11 -17.45 10.52
C ALA A 474 -11.84 -18.65 9.58
N VAL A 475 -12.23 -18.52 8.32
CA VAL A 475 -11.92 -19.48 7.26
C VAL A 475 -10.44 -19.36 6.88
N ASN A 476 -9.90 -20.45 6.36
CA ASN A 476 -8.52 -20.48 5.91
C ASN A 476 -8.31 -19.62 4.65
N VAL A 477 -7.08 -19.18 4.42
CA VAL A 477 -6.72 -18.24 3.35
C VAL A 477 -7.06 -18.75 1.94
N ASP A 478 -6.80 -20.02 1.63
CA ASP A 478 -7.19 -20.70 0.37
C ASP A 478 -8.69 -20.75 0.12
N GLU A 479 -9.48 -20.70 1.19
CA GLU A 479 -10.95 -20.84 1.17
C GLU A 479 -11.66 -19.49 1.18
N ARG A 480 -10.94 -18.39 1.43
CA ARG A 480 -11.52 -17.03 1.42
C ARG A 480 -12.10 -16.68 0.06
N VAL A 481 -13.11 -15.81 0.12
CA VAL A 481 -13.62 -15.12 -1.06
C VAL A 481 -12.56 -14.09 -1.50
N PRO A 482 -12.08 -14.16 -2.76
CA PRO A 482 -11.09 -13.23 -3.28
C PRO A 482 -11.60 -11.78 -3.32
N ALA A 483 -10.68 -10.84 -3.15
CA ALA A 483 -10.96 -9.40 -3.19
C ALA A 483 -9.71 -8.64 -3.68
N SER A 484 -9.85 -7.34 -3.93
CA SER A 484 -8.74 -6.46 -4.33
C SER A 484 -7.61 -6.45 -3.31
N PHE A 485 -7.96 -6.62 -2.03
CA PHE A 485 -7.03 -6.89 -0.94
C PHE A 485 -7.73 -7.75 0.12
N THR A 486 -7.38 -9.03 0.27
CA THR A 486 -8.14 -9.94 1.17
C THR A 486 -8.02 -9.56 2.66
N TRP A 487 -6.95 -8.86 3.05
CA TRP A 487 -6.68 -8.53 4.46
C TRP A 487 -7.56 -7.40 5.01
N GLU A 488 -8.24 -6.63 4.16
CA GLU A 488 -9.28 -5.70 4.57
C GLU A 488 -10.69 -6.33 4.57
N ARG A 489 -10.80 -7.61 4.21
CA ARG A 489 -12.08 -8.32 4.17
C ARG A 489 -12.21 -9.24 5.38
N GLN A 490 -13.45 -9.31 5.86
CA GLN A 490 -13.83 -10.20 6.93
C GLN A 490 -13.56 -11.68 6.56
N PRO A 491 -13.06 -12.50 7.49
CA PRO A 491 -12.63 -13.86 7.21
C PRO A 491 -13.70 -14.93 7.47
N TRP A 492 -14.98 -14.58 7.60
CA TRP A 492 -16.06 -15.47 8.00
C TRP A 492 -17.08 -15.76 6.89
N LYS A 493 -16.95 -15.14 5.70
CA LYS A 493 -17.88 -15.33 4.59
C LYS A 493 -17.96 -16.79 4.17
N LEU A 494 -19.17 -17.36 4.19
CA LEU A 494 -19.40 -18.77 3.83
C LEU A 494 -19.82 -18.96 2.37
N VAL A 495 -20.63 -18.05 1.83
CA VAL A 495 -21.22 -18.18 0.50
C VAL A 495 -20.92 -16.96 -0.36
N ASP A 496 -20.43 -17.19 -1.57
CA ASP A 496 -20.25 -16.19 -2.60
C ASP A 496 -20.51 -16.80 -3.98
N ALA A 497 -21.25 -16.10 -4.83
CA ALA A 497 -21.59 -16.62 -6.15
C ALA A 497 -20.40 -16.58 -7.13
N GLY A 498 -19.31 -15.89 -6.77
CA GLY A 498 -18.23 -15.53 -7.67
C GLY A 498 -18.65 -14.48 -8.69
N THR A 499 -17.67 -13.94 -9.40
CA THR A 499 -17.90 -13.12 -10.59
C THR A 499 -17.19 -13.77 -11.77
N PRO A 500 -17.92 -14.19 -12.82
CA PRO A 500 -17.31 -14.82 -13.98
C PRO A 500 -16.19 -13.97 -14.57
N ASN A 501 -15.04 -14.62 -14.80
CA ASN A 501 -13.86 -14.06 -15.43
C ASN A 501 -13.30 -12.82 -14.73
N GLN A 502 -13.60 -12.61 -13.45
CA GLN A 502 -12.99 -11.55 -12.66
C GLN A 502 -11.78 -12.07 -11.90
N ALA A 503 -10.68 -11.33 -11.96
CA ALA A 503 -9.46 -11.60 -11.20
C ALA A 503 -9.00 -10.36 -10.44
N TYR A 504 -8.25 -10.60 -9.37
CA TYR A 504 -7.66 -9.58 -8.51
C TYR A 504 -6.13 -9.54 -8.64
N GLY A 505 -5.53 -8.39 -8.32
CA GLY A 505 -4.11 -8.10 -8.56
C GLY A 505 -3.11 -8.88 -7.70
N GLY A 506 -3.53 -9.47 -6.58
CA GLY A 506 -2.62 -10.23 -5.69
C GLY A 506 -1.68 -9.35 -4.86
N VAL A 507 -1.94 -8.05 -4.74
CA VAL A 507 -1.15 -7.13 -3.90
C VAL A 507 -1.19 -7.52 -2.44
N ASP A 508 -2.29 -8.13 -1.98
CA ASP A 508 -2.41 -8.74 -0.65
C ASP A 508 -1.40 -9.86 -0.41
N TYR A 509 -1.18 -10.73 -1.40
CA TYR A 509 -0.12 -11.72 -1.33
C TYR A 509 1.26 -11.08 -1.38
N LEU A 510 1.52 -10.22 -2.37
CA LEU A 510 2.83 -9.59 -2.57
C LEU A 510 3.28 -8.81 -1.33
N MET A 511 2.41 -7.99 -0.75
CA MET A 511 2.71 -7.22 0.44
C MET A 511 3.03 -8.11 1.64
N ALA A 512 2.19 -9.12 1.91
CA ALA A 512 2.40 -10.02 3.04
C ALA A 512 3.65 -10.89 2.87
N TYR A 513 3.89 -11.41 1.66
CA TYR A 513 5.05 -12.24 1.34
C TYR A 513 6.36 -11.45 1.50
N TRP A 514 6.48 -10.28 0.87
CA TRP A 514 7.70 -9.49 0.95
C TRP A 514 7.93 -8.90 2.34
N MET A 515 6.87 -8.60 3.10
CA MET A 515 6.99 -8.28 4.52
C MET A 515 7.53 -9.46 5.34
N GLY A 516 6.99 -10.67 5.13
CA GLY A 516 7.46 -11.89 5.80
C GLY A 516 8.91 -12.20 5.48
N ARG A 517 9.33 -12.06 4.21
CA ARG A 517 10.72 -12.19 3.79
C ARG A 517 11.63 -11.14 4.42
N HIS A 518 11.22 -9.87 4.41
CA HIS A 518 12.02 -8.76 4.95
C HIS A 518 12.29 -8.89 6.45
N TYR A 519 11.29 -9.34 7.22
CA TYR A 519 11.42 -9.55 8.66
C TYR A 519 11.92 -10.94 9.07
N GLY A 520 12.19 -11.82 8.10
CA GLY A 520 12.71 -13.17 8.37
C GLY A 520 11.66 -14.15 8.93
N PHE A 521 10.37 -13.88 8.71
CA PHE A 521 9.28 -14.84 9.02
C PHE A 521 9.14 -15.91 7.94
N ILE A 522 9.65 -15.65 6.73
CA ILE A 522 9.63 -16.56 5.60
C ILE A 522 11.06 -16.67 5.08
N GLU A 523 11.56 -17.90 4.98
CA GLU A 523 12.80 -18.24 4.29
C GLU A 523 12.45 -18.87 2.94
N ASP A 524 12.98 -18.31 1.86
CA ASP A 524 12.79 -18.77 0.47
C ASP A 524 13.99 -18.25 -0.36
N ASP A 525 13.96 -18.29 -1.71
CA ASP A 525 15.16 -18.11 -2.56
C ASP A 525 16.17 -17.05 -2.06
N ALA A 526 17.45 -17.38 -2.11
CA ALA A 526 18.54 -16.49 -1.71
C ALA A 526 18.62 -15.21 -2.59
N PRO A 527 19.17 -14.10 -2.07
CA PRO A 527 19.46 -12.91 -2.87
C PRO A 527 20.26 -13.24 -4.14
N GLY A 528 19.93 -12.58 -5.25
CA GLY A 528 20.57 -12.87 -6.54
C GLY A 528 20.15 -14.20 -7.20
N THR A 529 18.99 -14.75 -6.79
CA THR A 529 18.33 -15.86 -7.47
C THR A 529 17.20 -15.35 -8.38
N CYS A 530 17.22 -15.76 -9.64
CA CYS A 530 16.23 -15.33 -10.64
C CYS A 530 16.00 -16.40 -11.72
N LEU A 531 14.95 -16.21 -12.51
CA LEU A 531 14.55 -17.05 -13.63
C LEU A 531 15.21 -16.61 -14.94
N LEU A 532 16.04 -17.47 -15.52
CA LEU A 532 16.74 -17.23 -16.79
C LEU A 532 16.49 -18.34 -17.82
N TRP A 533 16.53 -17.99 -19.10
CA TRP A 533 16.49 -18.97 -20.20
C TRP A 533 17.80 -19.77 -20.26
N ARG A 534 17.73 -21.07 -19.96
CA ARG A 534 18.81 -22.03 -20.19
C ARG A 534 18.63 -22.66 -21.57
N ARG A 535 19.63 -22.51 -22.45
CA ARG A 535 19.62 -23.21 -23.75
C ARG A 535 20.02 -24.67 -23.57
N SER A 536 19.34 -25.57 -24.28
CA SER A 536 19.79 -26.97 -24.38
C SER A 536 21.11 -27.03 -25.14
N GLU A 537 22.11 -27.69 -24.56
CA GLU A 537 23.45 -27.89 -25.16
C GLU A 537 23.42 -28.73 -26.44
#